data_AF-A0A183TQM7-F1
#
_entry.id   AF-A0A183TQM7-F1
#
_cell.length_a   1.000
_cell.length_b   1.000
_cell.length_c   1.000
_cell.angle_alpha   90.00
_cell.angle_beta   90.00
_cell.angle_gamma   90.00
#
_symmetry.space_group_name_H-M   'P 1'
#
loop_
_entity.id
_entity.type
_entity.pdbx_description
1 polymer ?
#
loop_
_entity_poly.entity_id
_entity_poly.type
_entity_poly.pdbx_seq_one_letter_code
_entity_poly.pdbx_strand_id
1 'polypeptide(L)' 'MIGESILPQDFFSKRVSEFLVKEVRWREWAPLAVGRRSHAAAVVKTAGGGEGRTLLGVFGGVNEGGRLSSCEVYDVSRDR' A
#
# COMPACT_ATOMS: atom_id res chain seq x y z
N MET A 1 24.79 19.26 -14.44
CA MET A 1 23.89 18.83 -13.36
C MET A 1 23.98 17.31 -13.33
N ILE A 2 24.69 16.75 -12.35
CA ILE A 2 25.06 15.33 -12.30
C ILE A 2 23.81 14.57 -11.84
N GLY A 3 23.39 13.59 -12.65
CA GLY A 3 22.22 12.77 -12.36
C GLY A 3 22.42 11.98 -11.09
N GLU A 4 21.55 12.20 -10.12
CA GLU A 4 21.47 11.37 -8.93
C GLU A 4 21.13 9.94 -9.37
N SER A 5 22.03 9.02 -9.07
CA SER A 5 21.81 7.59 -9.23
C SER A 5 20.68 7.16 -8.29
N ILE A 6 19.49 6.96 -8.86
CA ILE A 6 18.32 6.39 -8.18
C ILE A 6 18.73 5.01 -7.65
N LEU A 7 18.80 4.86 -6.33
CA LEU A 7 19.13 3.58 -5.70
C LEU A 7 18.00 2.56 -5.99
N PRO A 8 18.27 1.24 -6.02
CA PRO A 8 17.24 0.20 -6.24
C PRO A 8 16.01 0.33 -5.33
N GLN A 9 16.21 0.91 -4.15
CA GLN A 9 15.20 1.17 -3.12
C GLN A 9 14.10 2.16 -3.57
N ASP A 10 14.34 3.00 -4.58
CA ASP A 10 13.35 3.97 -5.07
C ASP A 10 12.34 3.37 -6.07
N PHE A 11 12.62 2.20 -6.66
CA PHE A 11 11.69 1.59 -7.61
C PHE A 11 10.56 0.79 -6.94
N PHE A 12 10.77 0.35 -5.70
CA PHE A 12 9.88 -0.56 -4.99
C PHE A 12 9.38 0.08 -3.69
N SER A 13 8.44 1.01 -3.85
CA SER A 13 7.87 1.75 -2.72
C SER A 13 7.16 0.82 -1.72
N LYS A 14 7.35 1.15 -0.44
CA LYS A 14 6.54 0.63 0.69
C LYS A 14 5.48 1.62 1.14
N ARG A 15 5.43 2.82 0.58
CA ARG A 15 4.55 3.88 1.07
C ARG A 15 3.10 3.57 0.73
N VAL A 16 2.24 3.79 1.71
CA VAL A 16 0.79 3.75 1.58
C VAL A 16 0.27 5.10 2.03
N SER A 17 -0.47 5.77 1.17
CA SER A 17 -1.03 7.10 1.44
C SER A 17 -2.52 7.12 1.12
N GLU A 18 -3.31 7.65 2.03
CA GLU A 18 -4.75 7.88 1.85
C GLU A 18 -5.00 9.36 1.61
N PHE A 19 -5.84 9.67 0.62
CA PHE A 19 -6.31 11.03 0.40
C PHE A 19 -7.61 11.29 1.14
N LEU A 20 -7.56 12.20 2.12
CA LEU A 20 -8.72 12.58 2.93
C LEU A 20 -9.49 13.70 2.23
N VAL A 21 -10.53 13.33 1.47
CA VAL A 21 -11.30 14.27 0.64
C VAL A 21 -11.84 15.47 1.42
N LYS A 22 -12.31 15.28 2.66
CA LYS A 22 -12.86 16.36 3.50
C LYS A 22 -11.80 17.36 3.98
N GLU A 23 -10.56 16.90 4.14
CA GLU A 23 -9.45 17.70 4.67
C GLU A 23 -8.50 18.17 3.56
N VAL A 24 -8.74 17.72 2.31
CA VAL A 24 -7.94 17.99 1.11
C VAL A 24 -6.44 17.79 1.37
N ARG A 25 -6.10 16.70 2.08
CA ARG A 25 -4.71 16.37 2.42
C ARG A 25 -4.42 14.88 2.29
N TRP A 26 -3.15 14.60 2.05
CA TRP A 26 -2.61 13.24 2.11
C TRP A 26 -2.25 12.88 3.55
N ARG A 27 -2.56 11.65 3.94
CA ARG A 27 -2.11 11.02 5.19
C ARG A 27 -1.29 9.78 4.85
N GLU A 28 -0.13 9.63 5.47
CA GLU A 28 0.67 8.41 5.38
C GLU A 28 0.15 7.36 6.36
N TRP A 29 0.15 6.10 5.92
CA TRP A 29 -0.22 4.92 6.68
C TRP A 29 1.01 4.10 7.06
N ALA A 30 0.80 3.05 7.87
CA ALA A 30 1.82 2.03 8.09
C ALA A 30 2.35 1.51 6.74
N PRO A 31 3.68 1.42 6.56
CA PRO A 31 4.27 1.01 5.29
C PRO A 31 3.97 -0.46 4.99
N LEU A 32 4.03 -0.82 3.70
CA LEU A 32 4.03 -2.22 3.28
C LEU A 32 5.22 -2.96 3.91
N ALA A 33 5.02 -4.22 4.30
CA ALA A 33 6.12 -5.04 4.79
C ALA A 33 7.15 -5.27 3.67
N VAL A 34 6.67 -5.45 2.43
CA VAL A 34 7.50 -5.67 1.24
C VAL A 34 7.30 -4.54 0.23
N GLY A 35 8.41 -3.90 -0.15
CA GLY A 35 8.42 -2.89 -1.21
C GLY A 35 8.10 -3.53 -2.55
N ARG A 36 7.16 -2.94 -3.30
CA ARG A 36 6.65 -3.54 -4.54
C ARG A 36 6.13 -2.49 -5.51
N ARG A 37 6.17 -2.80 -6.80
CA ARG A 37 5.51 -2.04 -7.88
C ARG A 37 4.68 -2.93 -8.78
N SER A 38 3.86 -2.34 -9.65
CA SER A 38 3.02 -3.07 -10.62
C SER A 38 2.14 -4.14 -9.97
N HIS A 39 1.67 -3.87 -8.75
CA HIS A 39 0.79 -4.74 -7.97
C HIS A 39 -0.68 -4.38 -8.22
N ALA A 40 -1.59 -5.31 -7.92
CA ALA A 40 -3.01 -5.01 -7.87
C ALA A 40 -3.40 -4.59 -6.44
N ALA A 41 -4.31 -3.64 -6.30
CA ALA A 41 -4.85 -3.21 -5.02
C ALA A 41 -6.39 -3.20 -5.07
N ALA A 42 -7.03 -3.66 -4.00
CA ALA A 42 -8.48 -3.67 -3.88
C ALA A 42 -8.91 -3.26 -2.48
N VAL A 43 -9.95 -2.42 -2.41
CA VAL A 43 -10.59 -2.03 -1.15
C VAL A 43 -11.87 -2.83 -1.00
N VAL A 44 -12.01 -3.55 0.10
CA VAL A 44 -13.18 -4.39 0.40
C VAL A 44 -13.84 -3.90 1.68
N LYS A 45 -15.16 -3.68 1.62
CA LYS A 45 -15.98 -3.41 2.81
C LYS A 45 -16.62 -4.72 3.25
N THR A 46 -16.26 -5.17 4.44
CA THR A 46 -16.82 -6.39 5.01
C THR A 46 -18.14 -6.08 5.72
N ALA A 47 -19.15 -6.90 5.49
CA ALA A 47 -20.43 -6.84 6.19
C ALA A 47 -20.46 -7.97 7.24
N GLY A 48 -20.21 -7.65 8.50
CA GLY A 48 -20.29 -8.62 9.59
C GLY A 48 -20.16 -8.00 10.98
N GLY A 49 -21.22 -8.08 11.77
CA GLY A 49 -21.24 -7.93 13.23
C GLY A 49 -20.72 -6.61 13.82
N GLY A 50 -21.52 -5.55 13.77
CA GLY A 50 -21.38 -4.35 14.61
C GLY A 50 -20.74 -3.14 13.93
N GLU A 51 -19.61 -3.29 13.24
CA GLU A 51 -18.94 -2.20 12.52
C GLU A 51 -18.23 -2.78 11.29
N GLY A 52 -18.68 -2.41 10.08
CA GLY A 52 -18.09 -2.93 8.85
C GLY A 52 -16.62 -2.53 8.72
N ARG A 53 -15.72 -3.49 8.53
CA ARG A 53 -14.30 -3.19 8.33
C ARG A 53 -14.02 -2.86 6.88
N THR A 54 -13.22 -1.84 6.66
CA THR A 54 -12.67 -1.54 5.33
C THR A 54 -11.26 -2.12 5.29
N LEU A 55 -11.02 -3.05 4.38
CA LEU A 55 -9.74 -3.71 4.21
C LEU A 55 -9.10 -3.26 2.90
N LEU A 56 -7.80 -3.00 2.91
CA LEU A 56 -6.99 -2.79 1.72
C LEU A 56 -6.17 -4.05 1.47
N GLY A 57 -6.46 -4.76 0.38
CA GLY A 57 -5.66 -5.88 -0.10
C GLY A 57 -4.69 -5.42 -1.18
N VAL A 58 -3.44 -5.85 -1.07
CA VAL A 58 -2.36 -5.61 -2.03
C VAL A 58 -1.84 -6.96 -2.52
N PHE A 59 -1.89 -7.21 -3.83
CA PHE A 59 -1.69 -8.53 -4.42
C PHE A 59 -0.58 -8.51 -5.47
N GLY A 60 0.41 -9.39 -5.28
CA GLY A 60 1.49 -9.61 -6.24
C GLY A 60 2.34 -8.37 -6.50
N GLY A 61 2.78 -8.22 -7.75
CA GLY A 61 3.71 -7.16 -8.17
C GLY A 61 5.14 -7.68 -8.36
N VAL A 62 6.09 -6.75 -8.39
CA VAL A 62 7.51 -7.03 -8.61
C VAL A 62 8.34 -6.28 -7.57
N ASN A 63 9.38 -6.92 -7.06
CA ASN A 63 10.44 -6.31 -6.24
C ASN A 63 11.84 -6.67 -6.76
N GLU A 64 12.88 -6.38 -5.99
CA GLU A 64 14.28 -6.71 -6.33
C GLU A 64 14.49 -8.22 -6.57
N GLY A 65 13.72 -9.08 -5.90
CA GLY A 65 13.75 -10.53 -6.05
C GLY A 65 12.91 -11.06 -7.22
N GLY A 66 12.25 -10.19 -8.01
CA GLY A 66 11.43 -10.56 -9.14
C GLY A 66 9.92 -10.53 -8.84
N ARG A 67 9.17 -11.42 -9.49
CA ARG A 67 7.69 -11.48 -9.38
C ARG A 67 7.27 -12.00 -8.01
N LEU A 68 6.34 -11.31 -7.37
CA LEU A 68 5.77 -11.68 -6.09
C LEU A 68 4.46 -12.46 -6.27
N SER A 69 4.35 -13.58 -5.57
CA SER A 69 3.08 -14.29 -5.32
C SER A 69 2.46 -13.93 -3.95
N SER A 70 3.13 -13.06 -3.19
CA SER A 70 2.69 -12.64 -1.85
C SER A 70 1.58 -11.60 -1.92
N CYS A 71 0.74 -11.61 -0.88
CA CYS A 71 -0.34 -10.65 -0.67
C CYS A 71 -0.24 -10.06 0.74
N GLU A 72 -0.63 -8.80 0.88
CA GLU A 72 -0.69 -8.09 2.17
C GLU A 72 -2.10 -7.50 2.33
N VAL A 73 -2.64 -7.51 3.55
CA VAL A 73 -3.98 -6.99 3.86
C VAL A 73 -3.89 -6.07 5.07
N TYR A 74 -4.43 -4.85 4.93
CA TYR A 74 -4.45 -3.82 5.97
C TYR A 74 -5.87 -3.53 6.40
N ASP A 75 -6.07 -3.24 7.69
CA ASP A 75 -7.36 -2.81 8.22
C ASP A 75 -7.39 -1.28 8.30
N VAL A 76 -8.15 -0.65 7.40
CA VAL A 76 -8.28 0.82 7.27
C VAL A 76 -9.00 1.44 8.48
N SER A 77 -9.53 0.64 9.40
CA SER A 77 -10.04 1.15 10.68
C SER A 77 -8.99 1.13 11.81
N ARG A 78 -8.00 0.23 11.74
CA ARG A 78 -7.05 -0.03 12.83
C ARG A 78 -5.66 0.52 12.57
N ASP A 79 -5.19 0.53 11.32
CA ASP A 79 -3.85 1.02 11.00
C ASP A 79 -3.82 2.55 10.75
N ARG A 80 -4.69 3.28 11.49
CA ARG A 80 -4.93 4.73 11.44
C ARG A 80 -3.96 5.54 12.31
#